data_AF-A0A921Z9F6-F1
#
_entry.id   AF-A0A921Z9F6-F1
#
_cell.length_a   1.000
_cell.length_b   1.000
_cell.length_c   1.000
_cell.angle_alpha   90.00
_cell.angle_beta   90.00
_cell.angle_gamma   90.00
#
_symmetry.space_group_name_H-M   'P 1'
#
loop_
_entity.id
_entity.type
_entity.pdbx_description
1 polymer ?
#
loop_
_entity_poly.entity_id
_entity_poly.type
_entity_poly.pdbx_seq_one_letter_code
_entity_poly.pdbx_strand_id
1 'polypeptide(L)'
;MMLRRSFNHLVVDRNTGRVYVGAVNRIYQLSPDLEVAQWIVTGPVNDSALCAFDCPSNYIKKPTDNVNKALVIDYASSRLITCGSVLQGLCSVRNLNNISDDVREVGKPVVANDATASTVAFIAPG
;
A
#
# COMPACT_ATOMS: atom_id res chain seq x y z
N MET A 1 -11.47 18.26 7.27
CA MET A 1 -10.09 18.62 7.67
C MET A 1 -9.17 17.43 7.40
N MET A 2 -8.52 17.37 6.23
CA MET A 2 -7.52 16.34 5.96
C MET A 2 -6.28 16.64 6.81
N LEU A 3 -5.94 15.76 7.75
CA LEU A 3 -4.61 15.75 8.35
C LEU A 3 -3.58 15.64 7.22
N ARG A 4 -2.60 16.56 7.17
CA ARG A 4 -1.49 16.52 6.20
C ARG A 4 -0.76 15.18 6.34
N ARG A 5 -1.00 14.26 5.43
CA ARG A 5 -0.27 12.99 5.33
C ARG A 5 0.78 13.12 4.23
N SER A 6 1.94 12.53 4.43
CA SER A 6 2.97 12.50 3.39
C SER A 6 2.56 11.56 2.27
N PHE A 7 2.59 12.04 1.04
CA PHE A 7 2.39 11.22 -0.17
C PHE A 7 3.71 10.56 -0.57
N ASN A 8 3.66 9.33 -1.07
CA ASN A 8 4.83 8.52 -1.40
C ASN A 8 4.89 8.13 -2.87
N HIS A 9 3.81 7.58 -3.41
CA HIS A 9 3.75 7.09 -4.79
C HIS A 9 2.46 7.53 -5.47
N LEU A 10 2.51 7.65 -6.79
CA LEU A 10 1.37 7.96 -7.64
C LEU A 10 1.44 7.08 -8.88
N VAL A 11 0.32 6.46 -9.26
CA VAL A 11 0.16 5.77 -10.54
C VAL A 11 -1.15 6.16 -11.18
N VAL A 12 -1.16 6.23 -12.51
CA VAL A 12 -2.36 6.55 -13.31
C VAL A 12 -2.73 5.31 -14.12
N ASP A 13 -3.98 4.90 -14.04
CA ASP A 13 -4.54 3.90 -14.93
C ASP A 13 -4.72 4.51 -16.32
N ARG A 14 -3.97 3.97 -17.29
CA ARG A 14 -3.95 4.47 -18.67
C ARG A 14 -5.26 4.23 -19.42
N ASN A 15 -6.10 3.30 -18.95
CA ASN A 15 -7.36 2.96 -19.61
C ASN A 15 -8.51 3.87 -19.15
N THR A 16 -8.51 4.27 -17.88
CA THR A 16 -9.64 5.00 -17.27
C THR A 16 -9.30 6.43 -16.85
N GLY A 17 -8.01 6.79 -16.79
CA GLY A 17 -7.54 8.06 -16.25
C GLY A 17 -7.61 8.15 -14.72
N ARG A 18 -8.05 7.10 -14.02
CA ARG A 18 -8.10 7.08 -12.55
C ARG A 18 -6.69 7.18 -11.98
N VAL A 19 -6.57 7.91 -10.88
CA VAL A 19 -5.30 8.13 -10.19
C VAL A 19 -5.31 7.36 -8.88
N TYR A 20 -4.25 6.63 -8.59
CA TYR A 20 -4.04 5.98 -7.30
C TYR A 20 -2.85 6.62 -6.61
N VAL A 21 -3.02 6.99 -5.34
CA VAL A 21 -1.98 7.65 -4.55
C VAL A 21 -1.72 6.84 -3.29
N GLY A 22 -0.46 6.42 -3.13
CA GLY A 22 0.04 5.80 -1.92
C GLY A 22 0.60 6.86 -0.99
N ALA A 23 0.18 6.83 0.28
CA ALA A 23 0.58 7.77 1.31
C ALA A 23 0.92 7.04 2.61
N VAL A 24 1.45 7.79 3.57
CA VAL A 24 1.57 7.29 4.95
C VAL A 24 0.18 7.02 5.50
N ASN A 25 -0.03 5.78 5.93
CA ASN A 25 -1.25 5.24 6.54
C ASN A 25 -2.48 5.20 5.61
N ARG A 26 -2.35 5.48 4.31
CA ARG A 26 -3.48 5.52 3.37
C ARG A 26 -3.14 5.17 1.94
N ILE A 27 -4.15 4.65 1.24
CA ILE A 27 -4.20 4.62 -0.23
C ILE A 27 -5.45 5.38 -0.67
N TYR A 28 -5.33 6.16 -1.73
CA TYR A 28 -6.42 6.94 -2.33
C TYR A 28 -6.66 6.46 -3.77
N GLN A 29 -7.92 6.46 -4.16
CA GLN A 29 -8.37 6.33 -5.54
C GLN A 29 -9.12 7.61 -5.91
N LEU A 30 -8.68 8.26 -6.97
CA LEU A 30 -9.20 9.53 -7.44
C LEU A 30 -9.74 9.40 -8.87
N SER A 31 -10.69 10.26 -9.19
CA SER A 31 -11.12 10.49 -10.57
C SER A 31 -9.99 11.14 -11.40
N PRO A 32 -10.13 11.20 -12.73
CA PRO A 32 -9.20 11.94 -13.58
C PRO A 32 -9.06 13.42 -13.20
N ASP A 33 -10.11 14.02 -12.63
CA ASP A 33 -10.14 15.41 -12.15
C ASP A 33 -9.60 15.57 -10.72
N LEU A 34 -8.95 14.52 -10.18
CA LEU A 34 -8.38 14.48 -8.83
C LEU A 34 -9.42 14.60 -7.70
N GLU A 35 -10.69 14.30 -7.98
CA GLU A 35 -11.69 14.16 -6.94
C GLU A 35 -11.54 12.81 -6.24
N VAL A 36 -11.61 12.79 -4.91
CA VAL A 36 -11.46 11.55 -4.14
C VAL A 36 -12.71 10.69 -4.34
N ALA A 37 -12.57 9.60 -5.08
CA ALA A 37 -13.63 8.61 -5.26
C ALA A 37 -13.66 7.62 -4.08
N GLN A 38 -12.50 7.19 -3.59
CA GLN A 38 -12.37 6.27 -2.47
C GLN A 38 -11.04 6.45 -1.73
N TRP A 39 -10.98 6.05 -0.47
CA TRP A 39 -9.73 5.93 0.28
C TRP A 39 -9.81 4.84 1.34
N ILE A 40 -8.66 4.27 1.68
CA ILE A 40 -8.54 3.25 2.72
C ILE A 40 -7.52 3.64 3.79
N VAL A 41 -7.71 3.13 5.01
CA VAL A 41 -6.72 3.22 6.09
C VAL A 41 -5.80 2.01 5.98
N THR A 42 -4.49 2.26 5.92
CA THR A 42 -3.46 1.20 5.99
C THR A 42 -2.65 1.27 7.28
N GLY A 43 -2.87 2.28 8.12
CA GLY A 43 -2.27 2.40 9.44
C GLY A 43 -2.70 3.65 10.23
N PRO A 44 -2.05 3.95 11.36
CA PRO A 44 -0.99 3.14 11.97
C PRO A 44 -1.52 1.78 12.44
N VAL A 45 -0.65 0.79 12.54
CA VAL A 45 -0.97 -0.54 13.10
C VAL A 45 0.02 -0.88 14.21
N ASN A 46 -0.40 -1.75 15.14
CA ASN A 46 0.51 -2.27 16.15
C ASN A 46 1.49 -3.25 15.51
N ASP A 47 2.71 -2.80 15.28
CA ASP A 47 3.75 -3.53 14.56
C ASP A 47 5.06 -3.56 15.35
N SER A 48 5.93 -4.50 14.99
CA SER A 48 7.32 -4.55 15.42
C SER A 48 8.18 -4.87 14.20
N ALA A 49 9.27 -4.13 14.02
CA ALA A 49 10.21 -4.35 12.92
C ALA A 49 10.90 -5.72 12.95
N LEU A 50 10.67 -6.55 13.97
CA LEU A 50 11.27 -7.88 14.13
C LEU A 50 10.34 -9.04 13.74
N CYS A 51 9.09 -8.78 13.39
CA CYS A 51 8.10 -9.82 13.08
C CYS A 51 6.97 -9.30 12.18
N ALA A 52 6.21 -10.22 11.57
CA ALA A 52 4.99 -9.90 10.83
C ALA A 52 3.75 -10.39 11.61
N PHE A 53 3.16 -11.52 11.21
CA PHE A 53 1.94 -12.09 11.83
C PHE A 53 2.24 -12.84 13.13
N ASP A 54 3.12 -13.84 13.08
CA ASP A 54 3.45 -14.72 14.21
C ASP A 54 4.56 -14.12 15.07
N CYS A 55 4.25 -13.00 15.72
CA CYS A 55 5.20 -12.32 16.59
C CYS A 55 5.23 -12.98 17.97
N PRO A 56 6.38 -13.50 18.43
CA PRO A 56 6.52 -14.00 19.80
C PRO A 56 6.09 -12.95 20.84
N SER A 57 5.49 -13.42 21.95
CA SER A 57 4.88 -12.55 22.97
C SER A 57 5.86 -11.60 23.68
N ASN A 58 7.16 -11.89 23.62
CA ASN A 58 8.22 -11.05 24.17
C ASN A 58 8.53 -9.81 23.30
N TYR A 59 8.04 -9.73 22.06
CA TYR A 59 8.21 -8.56 21.23
C TYR A 59 7.14 -7.51 21.50
N ILE A 60 7.58 -6.31 21.85
CA ILE A 60 6.70 -5.17 22.08
C ILE A 60 6.26 -4.61 20.72
N LYS A 61 4.96 -4.73 20.43
CA LYS A 61 4.33 -4.03 19.30
C LYS A 61 3.95 -2.62 19.73
N LYS A 62 4.13 -1.66 18.83
CA LYS A 62 3.74 -0.26 19.05
C LYS A 62 3.00 0.29 17.83
N PRO A 63 2.14 1.30 17.99
CA PRO A 63 1.54 2.00 16.86
C PRO A 63 2.66 2.51 15.95
N THR A 64 2.68 1.98 14.72
CA THR A 64 3.71 2.26 13.73
C THR A 64 3.03 2.69 12.43
N ASP A 65 3.54 3.76 11.85
CA ASP A 65 3.05 4.28 10.57
C ASP A 65 3.38 3.32 9.42
N ASN A 66 2.40 3.11 8.56
CA ASN A 66 2.53 2.32 7.35
C ASN A 66 2.87 3.22 6.16
N VAL A 67 4.14 3.26 5.78
CA VAL A 67 4.62 4.00 4.62
C VAL A 67 4.37 3.17 3.36
N ASN A 68 3.71 3.74 2.37
CA ASN A 68 3.56 3.05 1.09
C ASN A 68 4.93 2.93 0.38
N LYS A 69 5.38 1.70 0.12
CA LYS A 69 6.69 1.38 -0.46
C LYS A 69 6.64 0.99 -1.93
N ALA A 70 5.49 0.51 -2.40
CA ALA A 70 5.25 0.23 -3.81
C ALA A 70 3.75 0.39 -4.12
N LEU A 71 3.47 0.84 -5.33
CA LEU A 71 2.13 1.01 -5.87
C LEU A 71 2.21 0.73 -7.37
N VAL A 72 1.64 -0.39 -7.82
CA VAL A 72 1.71 -0.80 -9.24
C VAL A 72 0.38 -1.36 -9.71
N ILE A 73 0.06 -1.14 -10.99
CA ILE A 73 -1.14 -1.65 -11.64
C ILE A 73 -0.77 -2.90 -12.43
N ASP A 74 -1.42 -4.02 -12.13
CA ASP A 74 -1.41 -5.22 -12.97
C ASP A 74 -2.61 -5.16 -13.93
N TYR A 75 -2.33 -4.73 -15.17
CA TYR A 75 -3.33 -4.61 -16.22
C TYR A 75 -3.89 -5.96 -16.67
N ALA A 76 -3.10 -7.04 -16.63
CA ALA A 76 -3.54 -8.34 -17.10
C ALA A 76 -4.64 -8.92 -16.21
N SER A 77 -4.54 -8.68 -14.90
CA SER A 77 -5.50 -9.18 -13.91
C SER A 77 -6.49 -8.14 -13.41
N SER A 78 -6.45 -6.89 -13.93
CA SER A 78 -7.24 -5.76 -13.44
C SER A 78 -7.12 -5.54 -11.92
N ARG A 79 -5.88 -5.49 -11.42
CA ARG A 79 -5.57 -5.41 -9.97
C ARG A 79 -4.62 -4.27 -9.66
N LEU A 80 -4.79 -3.71 -8.47
CA LEU A 80 -3.83 -2.78 -7.86
C LEU A 80 -3.02 -3.53 -6.81
N ILE A 81 -1.69 -3.48 -6.91
CA ILE A 81 -0.78 -4.04 -5.91
C ILE A 81 -0.25 -2.88 -5.06
N THR A 82 -0.44 -2.99 -3.75
CA THR A 82 -0.03 -1.97 -2.76
C THR A 82 0.88 -2.61 -1.73
N CYS A 83 2.09 -2.11 -1.54
CA CYS A 83 3.01 -2.62 -0.51
C CYS A 83 3.30 -1.56 0.55
N GLY A 84 3.30 -1.97 1.81
CA GLY A 84 3.53 -1.11 2.98
C GLY A 84 4.87 -1.38 3.66
N SER A 85 5.27 -0.55 4.62
CA SER A 85 6.47 -0.76 5.43
C SER A 85 6.23 -1.69 6.62
N VAL A 86 5.01 -1.69 7.17
CA VAL A 86 4.67 -2.50 8.35
C VAL A 86 4.61 -3.99 8.02
N LEU A 87 4.61 -4.81 9.07
CA LEU A 87 4.48 -6.26 8.99
C LEU A 87 5.58 -6.89 8.12
N GLN A 88 6.81 -6.41 8.21
CA GLN A 88 7.95 -6.86 7.39
C GLN A 88 7.82 -6.57 5.88
N GLY A 89 7.07 -5.54 5.49
CA GLY A 89 7.01 -5.16 4.08
C GLY A 89 6.09 -6.06 3.26
N LEU A 90 4.88 -6.31 3.75
CA LEU A 90 3.87 -7.08 3.03
C LEU A 90 3.19 -6.25 1.95
N CYS A 91 2.62 -6.97 0.99
CA CYS A 91 1.81 -6.42 -0.09
C CYS A 91 0.38 -6.92 -0.02
N SER A 92 -0.55 -6.06 -0.42
CA SER A 92 -1.95 -6.39 -0.64
C SER A 92 -2.26 -6.29 -2.13
N VAL A 93 -3.12 -7.19 -2.61
CA VAL A 93 -3.72 -7.15 -3.94
C VAL A 93 -5.15 -6.65 -3.77
N ARG A 94 -5.53 -5.63 -4.54
CA ARG A 94 -6.81 -4.93 -4.43
C ARG A 94 -7.51 -4.90 -5.78
N ASN A 95 -8.84 -4.80 -5.74
CA ASN A 95 -9.62 -4.57 -6.93
C ASN A 95 -9.29 -3.19 -7.53
N LEU A 96 -9.00 -3.13 -8.83
CA LEU A 96 -8.66 -1.88 -9.51
C LEU A 96 -9.87 -0.93 -9.60
N ASN A 97 -11.09 -1.46 -9.73
CA ASN A 97 -12.29 -0.64 -9.87
C ASN A 97 -12.72 0.04 -8.56
N ASN A 98 -12.50 -0.62 -7.43
CA ASN A 98 -12.77 -0.09 -6.10
C ASN A 98 -11.75 -0.67 -5.11
N ILE A 99 -10.83 0.17 -4.65
CA ILE A 99 -9.71 -0.26 -3.79
C ILE A 99 -10.12 -0.77 -2.39
N SER A 100 -11.39 -0.60 -2.02
CA SER A 100 -11.98 -1.13 -0.79
C SER A 100 -12.48 -2.57 -0.93
N ASP A 101 -12.61 -3.08 -2.15
CA ASP A 101 -13.17 -4.41 -2.44
C ASP A 101 -12.06 -5.45 -2.70
N ASP A 102 -12.36 -6.71 -2.40
CA ASP A 102 -11.54 -7.91 -2.70
C ASP A 102 -10.06 -7.77 -2.31
N VAL A 103 -9.80 -7.46 -1.03
CA VAL A 103 -8.43 -7.32 -0.52
C VAL A 103 -7.84 -8.70 -0.22
N ARG A 104 -6.72 -9.03 -0.86
CA ARG A 104 -5.93 -10.23 -0.57
C ARG A 104 -4.53 -9.86 -0.13
N GLU A 105 -4.19 -10.19 1.10
CA GLU A 105 -2.81 -10.03 1.61
C GLU A 105 -1.89 -11.13 1.06
N VAL A 106 -0.68 -10.73 0.67
CA VAL A 106 0.39 -11.64 0.28
C VAL A 106 1.13 -12.04 1.54
N GLY A 107 1.07 -13.31 1.94
CA GLY A 107 1.62 -13.80 3.22
C GLY A 107 3.15 -13.92 3.30
N LYS A 108 3.91 -13.17 2.49
CA LYS A 108 5.38 -13.19 2.49
C LYS A 108 5.95 -11.77 2.37
N PRO A 109 7.00 -11.41 3.13
CA PRO A 109 7.74 -10.16 2.96
C PRO A 109 8.22 -9.95 1.52
N VAL A 110 8.01 -8.76 0.96
CA VAL A 110 8.40 -8.43 -0.43
C VAL A 110 9.24 -7.15 -0.50
N VAL A 111 8.93 -6.14 0.31
CA VAL A 111 9.54 -4.80 0.24
C VAL A 111 10.31 -4.44 1.51
N ALA A 112 11.12 -3.38 1.46
CA ALA A 112 11.79 -2.88 2.65
C ALA A 112 10.78 -2.41 3.71
N ASN A 113 10.94 -2.89 4.94
CA ASN A 113 10.12 -2.51 6.10
C ASN A 113 10.62 -1.24 6.81
N ASP A 114 11.81 -0.75 6.45
CA ASP A 114 12.32 0.56 6.87
C ASP A 114 11.57 1.68 6.13
N ALA A 115 11.18 2.73 6.85
CA ALA A 115 10.41 3.84 6.28
C ALA A 115 11.16 4.59 5.17
N THR A 116 12.48 4.71 5.28
CA THR A 116 13.36 5.53 4.44
C THR A 116 14.13 4.74 3.38
N ALA A 117 14.37 3.44 3.59
CA ALA A 117 15.04 2.60 2.62
C ALA A 117 14.25 2.52 1.29
N SER A 118 14.92 2.59 0.16
CA SER A 118 14.27 2.58 -1.15
C SER A 118 13.71 1.20 -1.52
N THR A 119 12.57 1.19 -2.23
CA THR A 119 12.03 0.03 -2.94
C THR A 119 11.65 0.49 -4.35
N VAL A 120 11.93 -0.31 -5.38
CA VAL A 120 11.48 -0.07 -6.76
C VAL A 120 10.74 -1.31 -7.25
N ALA A 121 9.57 -1.13 -7.85
CA ALA A 121 8.75 -2.21 -8.39
C ALA A 121 8.15 -1.82 -9.74
N PHE A 122 8.17 -2.75 -10.69
CA PHE A 122 7.51 -2.64 -11.99
C PHE A 122 7.09 -4.03 -12.47
N ILE A 123 6.14 -4.08 -13.41
CA ILE A 123 5.67 -5.33 -14.04
C ILE A 123 6.13 -5.34 -15.50
N ALA A 124 6.75 -6.44 -15.92
CA ALA A 124 7.24 -6.64 -17.29
C ALA A 124 7.06 -8.12 -17.70
N PRO A 125 7.03 -8.43 -19.00
CA PRO A 125 7.11 -9.81 -19.48
C PRO A 125 8.39 -10.50 -18.96
N GLY A 126 8.28 -11.79 -18.65
CA GLY A 126 9.38 -12.64 -18.16
C GLY A 126 9.58 -13.87 -19.02
#